data_AF-A0A2E4X7E3-F1
#
_entry.id   AF-A0A2E4X7E3-F1
#
_cell.length_a   1.000
_cell.length_b   1.000
_cell.length_c   1.000
_cell.angle_alpha   90.00
_cell.angle_beta   90.00
_cell.angle_gamma   90.00
#
_symmetry.space_group_name_H-M   'P 1'
#
loop_
_entity.id
_entity.type
_entity.pdbx_description
1 polymer ?
#
loop_
_entity_poly.entity_id
_entity_poly.type
_entity_poly.pdbx_seq_one_letter_code
_entity_poly.pdbx_strand_id
1 'polypeptide(L)'
;MANFFSKLKVRLYQNLKTDKVFFSSFEKNYDLNSCTVLNKHTKAAVLCLLEVHEKNLNIILTLRSRNLKDHPGQISLPGGKVSDMESFSECALRETYEEIGLKSTNISILGELNYYLSGSNFLIKPIVGIINGAYKISLNKYEVEKVISFPIKYLFNKKNLTKSFYTDKRNNKKMYYYDINWNDERIWGTTAIILVHLSKLINSGTFKNV
;
A
#
# COMPACT_ATOMS: atom_id res chain seq x y z
N MET A 1 18.85 12.04 7.19
CA MET A 1 17.67 11.54 6.45
C MET A 1 18.00 11.03 5.03
N ALA A 2 18.82 11.73 4.24
CA ALA A 2 19.22 11.28 2.90
C ALA A 2 19.79 9.84 2.85
N ASN A 3 20.67 9.47 3.79
CA ASN A 3 21.23 8.12 3.88
C ASN A 3 20.15 7.02 4.11
N PHE A 4 19.06 7.35 4.81
CA PHE A 4 17.96 6.40 5.04
C PHE A 4 17.23 6.08 3.73
N PHE A 5 16.82 7.10 2.98
CA PHE A 5 16.11 6.89 1.72
C PHE A 5 16.97 6.20 0.67
N SER A 6 18.27 6.52 0.60
CA SER A 6 19.20 5.77 -0.27
C SER A 6 19.27 4.28 0.09
N LYS A 7 19.35 3.94 1.38
CA LYS A 7 19.31 2.53 1.83
C LYS A 7 17.96 1.88 1.52
N LEU A 8 16.85 2.59 1.70
CA LEU A 8 15.52 2.08 1.37
C LEU A 8 15.38 1.79 -0.13
N LYS A 9 15.86 2.68 -1.01
CA LYS A 9 15.92 2.45 -2.47
C LYS A 9 16.64 1.15 -2.80
N VAL A 10 17.81 0.91 -2.19
CA VAL A 10 18.59 -0.34 -2.39
C VAL A 10 17.79 -1.56 -1.96
N ARG A 11 17.13 -1.52 -0.79
CA ARG A 11 16.31 -2.64 -0.30
C ARG A 11 15.09 -2.90 -1.18
N LEU A 12 14.42 -1.86 -1.65
CA LEU A 12 13.29 -1.98 -2.59
C LEU A 12 13.74 -2.68 -3.88
N TYR A 13 14.87 -2.24 -4.45
CA TYR A 13 15.46 -2.87 -5.64
C TYR A 13 15.81 -4.35 -5.41
N GLN A 14 16.41 -4.70 -4.25
CA GLN A 14 16.73 -6.08 -3.91
C GLN A 14 15.47 -6.95 -3.70
N ASN A 15 14.41 -6.39 -3.11
CA ASN A 15 13.16 -7.11 -2.86
C ASN A 15 12.46 -7.56 -4.16
N LEU A 16 12.56 -6.75 -5.23
CA LEU A 16 11.92 -7.04 -6.52
C LEU A 16 12.49 -8.22 -7.26
N LYS A 17 13.74 -8.62 -6.97
CA LYS A 17 14.40 -9.77 -7.61
C LYS A 17 13.79 -11.13 -7.24
N THR A 18 12.63 -11.15 -6.58
CA THR A 18 12.07 -12.37 -5.99
C THR A 18 10.90 -12.97 -6.76
N ASP A 19 10.42 -12.38 -7.88
CA ASP A 19 9.31 -12.91 -8.70
C ASP A 19 8.12 -13.45 -7.88
N LYS A 20 7.79 -12.82 -6.75
CA LYS A 20 6.73 -13.27 -5.83
C LYS A 20 5.45 -12.45 -5.98
N VAL A 21 4.31 -13.12 -6.10
CA VAL A 21 2.99 -12.50 -5.91
C VAL A 21 2.49 -12.84 -4.53
N PHE A 22 2.21 -11.83 -3.72
CA PHE A 22 1.62 -12.01 -2.39
C PHE A 22 0.10 -11.96 -2.48
N PHE A 23 -0.60 -12.83 -1.76
CA PHE A 23 -2.04 -12.76 -1.69
C PHE A 23 -2.48 -11.96 -0.45
N SER A 24 -3.63 -11.30 -0.54
CA SER A 24 -4.28 -10.63 0.60
C SER A 24 -4.59 -11.57 1.78
N SER A 25 -4.54 -12.89 1.55
CA SER A 25 -4.66 -13.94 2.56
C SER A 25 -3.47 -14.90 2.56
N PHE A 26 -2.87 -15.20 3.72
CA PHE A 26 -1.57 -15.89 3.84
C PHE A 26 -1.49 -17.35 3.33
N GLU A 27 -2.56 -17.94 2.79
CA GLU A 27 -2.55 -19.37 2.44
C GLU A 27 -1.78 -19.72 1.15
N LYS A 28 -1.48 -18.77 0.25
CA LYS A 28 -0.73 -19.08 -1.00
C LYS A 28 0.18 -17.95 -1.44
N ASN A 29 1.50 -18.22 -1.47
CA ASN A 29 2.42 -17.48 -2.33
C ASN A 29 2.42 -18.17 -3.70
N TYR A 30 2.21 -17.42 -4.77
CA TYR A 30 2.35 -17.91 -6.13
C TYR A 30 3.63 -17.31 -6.74
N ASP A 31 4.39 -18.12 -7.47
CA ASP A 31 5.52 -17.63 -8.28
C ASP A 31 4.97 -16.87 -9.50
N LEU A 32 5.54 -15.70 -9.81
CA LEU A 32 5.14 -14.84 -10.94
C LEU A 32 5.31 -15.51 -12.31
N ASN A 33 6.12 -16.57 -12.41
CA ASN A 33 6.55 -17.19 -13.67
C ASN A 33 5.45 -17.90 -14.46
N SER A 34 4.17 -17.69 -14.12
CA SER A 34 3.09 -17.95 -15.05
C SER A 34 2.61 -16.61 -15.62
N CYS A 35 3.02 -16.30 -16.86
CA CYS A 35 2.51 -15.15 -17.64
C CYS A 35 0.97 -15.06 -17.66
N THR A 36 0.28 -16.14 -17.30
CA THR A 36 -1.16 -16.23 -17.07
C THR A 36 -1.69 -15.41 -15.90
N VAL A 37 -0.92 -15.13 -14.83
CA VAL A 37 -1.40 -14.33 -13.69
C VAL A 37 -1.53 -12.84 -14.08
N LEU A 38 -0.57 -12.29 -14.83
CA LEU A 38 -0.60 -10.87 -15.23
C LEU A 38 -1.79 -10.52 -16.15
N ASN A 39 -2.26 -11.48 -16.95
CA ASN A 39 -3.30 -11.26 -17.97
C ASN A 39 -4.71 -11.64 -17.50
N LYS A 40 -4.86 -12.33 -16.36
CA LYS A 40 -6.17 -12.80 -15.85
C LYS A 40 -6.82 -11.83 -14.86
N HIS A 41 -6.06 -10.86 -14.36
CA HIS A 41 -6.48 -9.98 -13.27
C HIS A 41 -6.54 -8.53 -13.73
N THR A 42 -7.45 -7.75 -13.14
CA THR A 42 -7.49 -6.31 -13.39
C THR A 42 -6.26 -5.66 -12.76
N LYS A 43 -5.46 -4.97 -13.56
CA LYS A 43 -4.25 -4.29 -13.09
C LYS A 43 -4.63 -3.06 -12.28
N ALA A 44 -3.96 -2.87 -11.16
CA ALA A 44 -4.12 -1.70 -10.30
C ALA A 44 -2.77 -1.24 -9.77
N ALA A 45 -2.65 0.05 -9.46
CA ALA A 45 -1.47 0.61 -8.81
C ALA A 45 -1.88 1.41 -7.58
N VAL A 46 -1.07 1.34 -6.53
CA VAL A 46 -1.29 2.13 -5.31
C VAL A 46 0.00 2.81 -4.88
N LEU A 47 -0.10 3.97 -4.25
CA LEU A 47 1.04 4.74 -3.77
C LEU A 47 1.22 4.56 -2.26
N CYS A 48 2.28 3.86 -1.88
CA CYS A 48 2.86 3.92 -0.53
C CYS A 48 3.58 5.25 -0.36
N LEU A 49 2.80 6.30 -0.11
CA LEU A 49 3.28 7.67 -0.02
C LEU A 49 3.83 7.96 1.38
N LEU A 50 5.16 8.01 1.48
CA LEU A 50 5.86 8.33 2.71
C LEU A 50 5.87 9.83 2.96
N GLU A 51 5.58 10.21 4.19
CA GLU A 51 5.69 11.57 4.69
C GLU A 51 6.67 11.59 5.86
N VAL A 52 7.53 12.59 5.90
CA VAL A 52 8.32 12.88 7.10
C VAL A 52 7.76 14.10 7.78
N HIS A 53 7.19 13.89 8.96
CA HIS A 53 6.77 14.95 9.85
C HIS A 53 7.66 14.93 11.09
N GLU A 54 8.46 16.00 11.27
CA GLU A 54 9.49 16.10 12.30
C GLU A 54 10.48 14.92 12.25
N LYS A 55 10.37 13.98 13.21
CA LYS A 55 11.20 12.77 13.33
C LYS A 55 10.41 11.49 13.07
N ASN A 56 9.15 11.58 12.64
CA ASN A 56 8.30 10.43 12.38
C ASN A 56 8.15 10.20 10.87
N LEU A 57 8.30 8.94 10.48
CA LEU A 57 7.96 8.48 9.14
C LEU A 57 6.52 7.96 9.15
N ASN A 58 5.66 8.66 8.44
CA ASN A 58 4.26 8.32 8.27
C ASN A 58 4.02 7.82 6.84
N ILE A 59 2.89 7.16 6.64
CA ILE A 59 2.36 6.81 5.33
C ILE A 59 0.96 7.40 5.19
N ILE A 60 0.71 8.02 4.05
CA ILE A 60 -0.59 8.60 3.74
C ILE A 60 -1.54 7.48 3.31
N LEU A 61 -2.69 7.43 3.98
CA LEU A 61 -3.81 6.55 3.67
C LEU A 61 -5.06 7.39 3.40
N THR A 62 -6.03 6.81 2.71
CA THR A 62 -7.34 7.41 2.45
C THR A 62 -8.44 6.59 3.12
N LEU A 63 -9.41 7.27 3.73
CA LEU A 63 -10.69 6.65 4.06
C LEU A 63 -11.61 6.84 2.85
N ARG A 64 -11.99 5.73 2.22
CA ARG A 64 -12.88 5.73 1.05
C ARG A 64 -14.25 6.25 1.46
N SER A 65 -14.81 7.15 0.64
CA SER A 65 -16.16 7.67 0.78
C SER A 65 -17.17 6.53 0.90
N ARG A 66 -18.10 6.67 1.85
CA ARG A 66 -19.16 5.68 2.08
C ARG A 66 -20.17 5.60 0.94
N ASN A 67 -20.16 6.57 0.04
CA ASN A 67 -21.05 6.64 -1.13
C ASN A 67 -20.53 5.85 -2.33
N LEU A 68 -19.32 5.29 -2.24
CA LEU A 68 -18.74 4.48 -3.31
C LEU A 68 -19.40 3.11 -3.40
N LYS A 69 -19.54 2.62 -4.63
CA LYS A 69 -20.06 1.26 -4.90
C LYS A 69 -19.12 0.18 -4.35
N ASP A 70 -17.82 0.40 -4.52
CA ASP A 70 -16.79 -0.57 -4.16
C ASP A 70 -16.02 -0.13 -2.92
N HIS A 71 -15.95 -1.03 -1.93
CA HIS A 71 -15.19 -0.87 -0.69
C HIS A 71 -15.51 0.43 0.10
N PRO A 72 -16.79 0.79 0.32
CA PRO A 72 -17.16 2.01 1.05
C PRO A 72 -16.65 1.97 2.48
N GLY A 73 -16.09 3.09 2.96
CA GLY A 73 -15.60 3.24 4.33
C GLY A 73 -14.36 2.41 4.68
N GLN A 74 -13.68 1.81 3.70
CA GLN A 74 -12.43 1.10 3.95
C GLN A 74 -11.23 2.03 3.89
N ILE A 75 -10.20 1.75 4.71
CA ILE A 75 -8.91 2.40 4.57
C ILE A 75 -8.10 1.76 3.44
N SER A 76 -7.62 2.60 2.53
CA SER A 76 -6.79 2.23 1.40
C SER A 76 -5.52 3.08 1.30
N LEU A 77 -4.56 2.58 0.53
CA LEU A 77 -3.54 3.42 -0.08
C LEU A 77 -4.17 4.17 -1.25
N PRO A 78 -3.79 5.43 -1.54
CA PRO A 78 -4.23 6.11 -2.74
C PRO A 78 -3.89 5.31 -3.99
N GLY A 79 -4.83 5.18 -4.92
CA GLY A 79 -4.61 4.38 -6.13
C GLY A 79 -5.87 3.79 -6.73
N GLY A 80 -5.71 3.20 -7.90
CA GLY A 80 -6.84 2.74 -8.68
C GLY A 80 -6.44 1.81 -9.82
N LYS A 81 -7.29 1.77 -10.85
CA LYS A 81 -7.15 0.88 -11.99
C LYS A 81 -6.12 1.44 -12.97
N VAL A 82 -5.28 0.56 -13.50
CA VAL A 82 -4.32 0.92 -14.54
C VAL A 82 -5.02 0.99 -15.89
N SER A 83 -4.88 2.11 -16.59
CA SER A 83 -5.31 2.26 -17.99
C SER A 83 -4.34 1.59 -18.97
N ASP A 84 -4.80 1.27 -20.19
CA ASP A 84 -4.04 0.44 -21.14
C ASP A 84 -2.69 1.05 -21.59
N MET A 85 -2.53 2.38 -21.49
CA MET A 85 -1.34 3.09 -21.96
C MET A 85 -0.51 3.72 -20.83
N GLU A 86 -0.81 3.44 -19.56
CA GLU A 86 -0.07 4.00 -18.43
C GLU A 86 0.78 2.95 -17.70
N SER A 87 1.97 3.35 -17.27
CA SER A 87 2.77 2.59 -16.32
C SER A 87 2.12 2.55 -14.95
N PHE A 88 2.49 1.56 -14.11
CA PHE A 88 2.01 1.50 -12.72
C PHE A 88 2.36 2.74 -11.91
N SER A 89 3.53 3.36 -12.17
CA SER A 89 3.92 4.61 -11.51
C SER A 89 3.06 5.79 -11.96
N GLU A 90 2.75 5.90 -13.25
CA GLU A 90 1.87 6.95 -13.76
C GLU A 90 0.45 6.80 -13.21
N CYS A 91 -0.08 5.58 -13.20
CA CYS A 91 -1.37 5.26 -12.56
C CYS A 91 -1.39 5.70 -11.08
N ALA A 92 -0.43 5.25 -10.27
CA ALA A 92 -0.39 5.58 -8.85
C ALA A 92 -0.31 7.09 -8.59
N LEU A 93 0.46 7.82 -9.40
CA LEU A 93 0.59 9.28 -9.30
C LEU A 93 -0.68 10.01 -9.75
N ARG A 94 -1.30 9.58 -10.86
CA ARG A 94 -2.56 10.13 -11.38
C ARG A 94 -3.67 9.97 -10.36
N GLU A 95 -3.89 8.75 -9.86
CA GLU A 95 -4.92 8.43 -8.87
C GLU A 95 -4.68 9.19 -7.56
N THR A 96 -3.42 9.32 -7.10
CA THR A 96 -3.11 10.14 -5.92
C THR A 96 -3.48 11.62 -6.15
N TYR A 97 -3.24 12.15 -7.34
CA TYR A 97 -3.66 13.51 -7.66
C TYR A 97 -5.18 13.65 -7.71
N GLU A 98 -5.89 12.70 -8.32
CA GLU A 98 -7.36 12.69 -8.39
C GLU A 98 -8.01 12.59 -7.00
N GLU A 99 -7.50 11.72 -6.13
CA GLU A 99 -8.06 11.48 -4.80
C GLU A 99 -7.76 12.60 -3.80
N ILE A 100 -6.51 13.07 -3.73
CA ILE A 100 -6.03 13.95 -2.65
C ILE A 100 -5.36 15.24 -3.13
N GLY A 101 -5.31 15.50 -4.44
CA GLY A 101 -4.82 16.75 -5.04
C GLY A 101 -3.30 16.92 -5.00
N LEU A 102 -2.54 15.90 -4.59
CA LEU A 102 -1.09 15.99 -4.48
C LEU A 102 -0.43 15.81 -5.84
N LYS A 103 0.28 16.83 -6.30
CA LYS A 103 0.96 16.83 -7.60
C LYS A 103 2.16 15.88 -7.60
N SER A 104 2.39 15.22 -8.74
CA SER A 104 3.55 14.34 -8.95
C SER A 104 4.90 15.06 -8.75
N THR A 105 4.97 16.37 -9.02
CA THR A 105 6.16 17.21 -8.77
C THR A 105 6.56 17.26 -7.29
N ASN A 106 5.62 16.99 -6.38
CA ASN A 106 5.88 16.90 -4.95
C ASN A 106 6.28 15.50 -4.50
N ILE A 107 6.44 14.52 -5.40
CA ILE A 107 6.68 13.13 -5.05
C ILE A 107 7.96 12.63 -5.71
N SER A 108 8.91 12.17 -4.90
CA SER A 108 10.08 11.41 -5.37
C SER A 108 9.78 9.92 -5.29
N ILE A 109 9.80 9.20 -6.42
CA ILE A 109 9.68 7.74 -6.41
C ILE A 109 10.97 7.11 -5.87
N LEU A 110 10.82 6.19 -4.91
CA LEU A 110 11.91 5.44 -4.29
C LEU A 110 12.05 4.04 -4.90
N GLY A 111 10.97 3.47 -5.40
CA GLY A 111 10.95 2.15 -6.00
C GLY A 111 9.55 1.55 -5.88
N GLU A 112 9.48 0.24 -5.91
CA GLU A 112 8.22 -0.50 -5.93
C GLU A 112 8.34 -1.78 -5.10
N LEU A 113 7.20 -2.32 -4.69
CA LEU A 113 7.11 -3.62 -4.04
C LEU A 113 6.72 -4.70 -5.07
N ASN A 114 6.75 -5.95 -4.61
CA ASN A 114 6.20 -7.09 -5.34
C ASN A 114 4.69 -6.89 -5.63
N TYR A 115 4.14 -7.71 -6.52
CA TYR A 115 2.71 -7.67 -6.80
C TYR A 115 1.88 -8.27 -5.66
N TYR A 116 0.67 -7.75 -5.48
CA TYR A 116 -0.29 -8.22 -4.49
C TYR A 116 -1.62 -8.54 -5.16
N LEU A 117 -2.17 -9.74 -4.92
CA LEU A 117 -3.48 -10.13 -5.43
C LEU A 117 -4.54 -9.93 -4.34
N SER A 118 -5.50 -9.05 -4.63
CA SER A 118 -6.63 -8.76 -3.75
C SER A 118 -7.73 -9.81 -3.88
N GLY A 119 -8.58 -9.90 -2.85
CA GLY A 119 -9.79 -10.74 -2.89
C GLY A 119 -10.80 -10.32 -3.97
N SER A 120 -10.74 -9.08 -4.44
CA SER A 120 -11.58 -8.51 -5.52
C SER A 120 -10.91 -8.59 -6.91
N ASN A 121 -9.97 -9.52 -7.10
CA ASN A 121 -9.37 -9.85 -8.39
C ASN A 121 -8.47 -8.77 -9.02
N PHE A 122 -8.04 -7.78 -8.22
CA PHE A 122 -7.00 -6.83 -8.63
C PHE A 122 -5.60 -7.37 -8.39
N LEU A 123 -4.76 -7.30 -9.42
CA LEU A 123 -3.32 -7.44 -9.32
C LEU A 123 -2.71 -6.05 -9.08
N ILE A 124 -2.37 -5.79 -7.83
CA ILE A 124 -1.93 -4.49 -7.34
C ILE A 124 -0.42 -4.40 -7.36
N LYS A 125 0.10 -3.32 -7.95
CA LYS A 125 1.51 -2.93 -7.88
C LYS A 125 1.69 -1.74 -6.94
N PRO A 126 2.28 -1.94 -5.75
CA PRO A 126 2.55 -0.83 -4.85
C PRO A 126 3.82 -0.09 -5.26
N ILE A 127 3.67 1.21 -5.49
CA ILE A 127 4.75 2.15 -5.76
C ILE A 127 5.11 2.85 -4.46
N VAL A 128 6.39 3.00 -4.15
CA VAL A 128 6.85 3.67 -2.93
C VAL A 128 7.39 5.03 -3.31
N GLY A 129 6.77 6.09 -2.80
CA GLY A 129 7.16 7.47 -3.01
C GLY A 129 7.39 8.19 -1.70
N ILE A 130 8.05 9.34 -1.75
CA ILE A 130 8.16 10.27 -0.63
C ILE A 130 7.75 11.68 -1.04
N ILE A 131 7.01 12.35 -0.17
CA ILE A 131 6.64 13.75 -0.32
C ILE A 131 7.89 14.64 -0.15
N ASN A 132 8.08 15.57 -1.08
CA ASN A 132 9.09 16.60 -1.04
C ASN A 132 8.47 17.97 -0.72
N GLY A 133 9.08 18.67 0.24
CA GLY A 133 8.71 20.04 0.57
C GLY A 133 7.31 20.19 1.16
N ALA A 134 6.84 21.44 1.21
CA ALA A 134 5.49 21.73 1.64
C ALA A 134 4.46 21.31 0.57
N TYR A 135 3.32 20.81 1.03
CA TYR A 135 2.22 20.40 0.17
C TYR A 135 0.88 20.80 0.79
N LYS A 136 -0.17 20.77 -0.02
CA LYS A 136 -1.55 20.97 0.42
C LYS A 136 -2.40 19.82 -0.11
N ILE A 137 -3.28 19.31 0.73
CA ILE A 137 -4.26 18.29 0.36
C ILE A 137 -5.53 18.98 -0.15
N SER A 138 -6.04 18.50 -1.27
CA SER A 138 -7.34 18.88 -1.82
C SER A 138 -8.11 17.61 -2.15
N LEU A 139 -8.99 17.19 -1.23
CA LEU A 139 -9.71 15.94 -1.36
C LEU A 139 -10.78 16.00 -2.43
N ASN A 140 -10.82 14.97 -3.28
CA ASN A 140 -12.03 14.63 -4.01
C ASN A 140 -13.02 13.96 -3.06
N LYS A 141 -13.95 14.76 -2.49
CA LYS A 141 -14.92 14.28 -1.50
C LYS A 141 -15.89 13.21 -2.01
N TYR A 142 -16.02 13.04 -3.32
CA TYR A 142 -16.82 11.95 -3.88
C TYR A 142 -16.16 10.59 -3.61
N GLU A 143 -14.84 10.55 -3.59
CA GLU A 143 -14.05 9.31 -3.48
C GLU A 143 -13.39 9.14 -2.11
N VAL A 144 -12.96 10.24 -1.49
CA VAL A 144 -12.20 10.23 -0.24
C VAL A 144 -12.91 11.07 0.81
N GLU A 145 -13.25 10.45 1.93
CA GLU A 145 -13.85 11.12 3.08
C GLU A 145 -12.79 11.89 3.88
N LYS A 146 -11.63 11.27 4.12
CA LYS A 146 -10.50 11.91 4.80
C LYS A 146 -9.15 11.26 4.44
N VAL A 147 -8.09 12.02 4.63
CA VAL A 147 -6.70 11.53 4.62
C VAL A 147 -6.27 11.20 6.05
N ILE A 148 -5.54 10.10 6.18
CA ILE A 148 -4.98 9.62 7.45
C ILE A 148 -3.46 9.57 7.31
N SER A 149 -2.74 10.27 8.19
CA SER A 149 -1.29 10.12 8.33
C SER A 149 -1.02 9.02 9.35
N PHE A 150 -0.58 7.84 8.87
CA PHE A 150 -0.42 6.65 9.69
C PHE A 150 1.07 6.42 10.04
N PRO A 151 1.46 6.38 11.33
CA PRO A 151 2.85 6.25 11.71
C PRO A 151 3.37 4.82 11.49
N ILE A 152 4.34 4.65 10.59
CA ILE A 152 4.86 3.32 10.21
C ILE A 152 5.42 2.56 11.42
N LYS A 153 5.98 3.28 12.39
CA LYS A 153 6.50 2.70 13.64
C LYS A 153 5.45 1.91 14.43
N TYR A 154 4.16 2.21 14.25
CA TYR A 154 3.07 1.46 14.86
C TYR A 154 3.10 -0.03 14.47
N LEU A 155 3.54 -0.32 13.23
CA LEU A 155 3.65 -1.67 12.70
C LEU A 155 4.87 -2.45 13.22
N PHE A 156 5.80 -1.79 13.93
CA PHE A 156 6.99 -2.46 14.46
C PHE A 156 6.67 -3.25 15.72
N ASN A 157 5.61 -2.88 16.44
CA ASN A 157 5.12 -3.63 17.59
C ASN A 157 4.19 -4.74 17.13
N LYS A 158 4.62 -6.00 17.29
CA LYS A 158 3.83 -7.18 16.91
C LYS A 158 2.47 -7.25 17.62
N LYS A 159 2.31 -6.63 18.80
CA LYS A 159 1.02 -6.58 19.51
C LYS A 159 -0.05 -5.78 18.75
N ASN A 160 0.36 -4.90 17.84
CA ASN A 160 -0.54 -4.09 17.01
C ASN A 160 -0.97 -4.81 15.71
N LEU A 161 -0.45 -6.02 15.47
CA LEU A 161 -0.68 -6.80 14.25
C LEU A 161 -1.48 -8.06 14.59
N THR A 162 -2.81 -7.95 14.58
CA THR A 162 -3.67 -9.11 14.79
C THR A 162 -3.72 -9.95 13.52
N LYS A 163 -3.61 -11.28 13.67
CA LYS A 163 -3.88 -12.23 12.58
C LYS A 163 -5.29 -12.78 12.76
N SER A 164 -6.20 -12.31 11.91
CA SER A 164 -7.58 -12.76 11.87
C SER A 164 -7.78 -13.74 10.72
N PHE A 165 -8.90 -14.46 10.69
CA PHE A 165 -9.26 -15.31 9.55
C PHE A 165 -10.76 -15.25 9.24
N TYR A 166 -11.11 -15.60 8.01
CA TYR A 166 -12.48 -15.95 7.62
C TYR A 166 -12.46 -17.31 6.90
N THR A 167 -13.60 -17.99 6.84
CA THR A 167 -13.72 -19.24 6.08
C THR A 167 -14.21 -18.95 4.66
N ASP A 168 -13.44 -19.32 3.65
CA ASP A 168 -13.88 -19.27 2.25
C ASP A 168 -14.94 -20.35 2.02
N LYS A 169 -16.17 -19.92 1.76
CA LYS A 169 -17.32 -20.82 1.59
C LYS A 169 -17.19 -21.76 0.38
N ARG A 170 -16.34 -21.43 -0.60
CA ARG A 170 -16.18 -22.23 -1.83
C ARG A 170 -15.38 -23.51 -1.64
N ASN A 171 -14.44 -23.50 -0.69
CA ASN A 171 -13.50 -24.61 -0.46
C ASN A 171 -13.34 -24.98 1.02
N ASN A 172 -14.09 -24.31 1.91
CA ASN A 172 -14.08 -24.48 3.36
C ASN A 172 -12.70 -24.28 4.01
N LYS A 173 -11.84 -23.43 3.43
CA LYS A 173 -10.50 -23.12 3.96
C LYS A 173 -10.46 -21.82 4.74
N LYS A 174 -9.53 -21.73 5.72
CA LYS A 174 -9.34 -20.54 6.54
C LYS A 174 -8.40 -19.55 5.86
N MET A 175 -8.94 -18.43 5.45
CA MET A 175 -8.20 -17.35 4.83
C MET A 175 -7.75 -16.35 5.90
N TYR A 176 -6.47 -16.37 6.23
CA TYR A 176 -5.88 -15.50 7.25
C TYR A 176 -5.46 -14.14 6.69
N TYR A 177 -5.66 -13.05 7.43
CA TYR A 177 -5.30 -11.68 7.03
C TYR A 177 -4.78 -10.86 8.22
N TYR A 178 -4.08 -9.76 7.95
CA TYR A 178 -3.71 -8.78 8.98
C TYR A 178 -4.88 -7.85 9.27
N ASP A 179 -5.12 -7.63 10.57
CA ASP A 179 -6.12 -6.72 11.11
C ASP A 179 -5.42 -5.74 12.04
N ILE A 180 -5.45 -4.46 11.70
CA ILE A 180 -4.70 -3.41 12.37
C ILE A 180 -5.69 -2.34 12.78
N ASN A 181 -5.89 -2.20 14.09
CA ASN A 181 -6.69 -1.12 14.65
C ASN A 181 -5.80 0.10 14.86
N TRP A 182 -6.23 1.26 14.39
CA TRP A 182 -5.55 2.53 14.57
C TRP A 182 -6.58 3.62 14.86
N ASN A 183 -6.57 4.12 16.10
CA ASN A 183 -7.67 4.93 16.64
C ASN A 183 -9.02 4.20 16.43
N ASP A 184 -10.03 4.90 15.91
CA ASP A 184 -11.36 4.34 15.61
C ASP A 184 -11.44 3.67 14.25
N GLU A 185 -10.30 3.48 13.57
CA GLU A 185 -10.26 2.97 12.21
C GLU A 185 -9.63 1.59 12.11
N ARG A 186 -10.14 0.81 11.16
CA ARG A 186 -9.68 -0.56 10.88
C ARG A 186 -8.96 -0.63 9.54
N ILE A 187 -7.70 -1.05 9.58
CA ILE A 187 -6.88 -1.29 8.39
C ILE A 187 -6.72 -2.80 8.21
N TRP A 188 -7.23 -3.34 7.12
CA TRP A 188 -7.25 -4.78 6.86
C TRP A 188 -7.08 -5.10 5.36
N GLY A 189 -7.09 -6.39 5.02
CA GLY A 189 -7.00 -6.84 3.63
C GLY A 189 -5.67 -6.50 2.95
N THR A 190 -5.72 -6.16 1.65
CA THR A 190 -4.51 -5.91 0.86
C THR A 190 -3.71 -4.71 1.37
N THR A 191 -4.37 -3.66 1.85
CA THR A 191 -3.72 -2.50 2.46
C THR A 191 -2.85 -2.93 3.64
N ALA A 192 -3.39 -3.70 4.58
CA ALA A 192 -2.67 -4.13 5.77
C ALA A 192 -1.43 -4.99 5.46
N ILE A 193 -1.52 -5.92 4.49
CA ILE A 193 -0.35 -6.75 4.13
C ILE A 193 0.75 -5.95 3.43
N ILE A 194 0.38 -5.01 2.54
CA ILE A 194 1.35 -4.10 1.91
C ILE A 194 2.08 -3.30 2.98
N LEU A 195 1.33 -2.71 3.92
CA LEU A 195 1.87 -1.95 5.04
C LEU A 195 2.83 -2.77 5.91
N VAL A 196 2.47 -3.99 6.28
CA VAL A 196 3.33 -4.87 7.09
C VAL A 196 4.59 -5.29 6.31
N HIS A 197 4.51 -5.51 5.01
CA HIS A 197 5.68 -5.86 4.20
C HIS A 197 6.63 -4.67 4.05
N LEU A 198 6.08 -3.48 3.76
CA LEU A 198 6.86 -2.25 3.70
C LEU A 198 7.52 -1.93 5.05
N SER A 199 6.80 -2.10 6.17
CA SER A 199 7.34 -1.82 7.51
C SER A 199 8.52 -2.72 7.85
N LYS A 200 8.53 -3.98 7.39
CA LYS A 200 9.69 -4.89 7.54
C LYS A 200 10.90 -4.41 6.76
N LEU A 201 10.73 -3.90 5.53
CA LEU A 201 11.81 -3.32 4.72
C LEU A 201 12.38 -2.03 5.33
N ILE A 202 11.53 -1.25 5.98
CA ILE A 202 11.93 -0.04 6.70
C ILE A 202 12.67 -0.41 7.99
N ASN A 203 12.12 -1.31 8.79
CA ASN A 203 12.68 -1.72 10.08
C ASN A 203 13.97 -2.55 9.96
N SER A 204 14.19 -3.23 8.82
CA SER A 204 15.40 -4.02 8.57
C SER A 204 16.70 -3.18 8.50
N GLY A 205 16.59 -1.87 8.68
CA GLY A 205 17.66 -1.08 9.26
C GLY A 205 17.30 0.39 9.36
N THR A 206 17.62 0.98 10.51
CA THR A 206 17.78 2.44 10.71
C THR A 206 16.52 3.26 11.05
N PHE A 207 15.55 2.72 11.80
CA PHE A 207 14.64 3.56 12.61
C PHE A 207 14.73 3.29 14.13
N LYS A 208 15.66 2.44 14.57
CA LYS A 208 15.90 2.20 16.00
C LYS A 208 16.60 3.38 16.71
N ASN A 209 17.15 4.35 15.97
CA ASN A 209 17.99 5.44 16.52
C ASN A 209 17.67 6.83 15.91
N VAL A 210 16.38 7.17 15.69
CA VAL A 210 15.96 8.55 15.36
C VAL A 210 15.05 9.09 16.45
#